data_AF-A0AAQ4F813-F1
#
_entry.id   AF-A0AAQ4F813-F1
#
_cell.length_a   1.000
_cell.length_b   1.000
_cell.length_c   1.000
_cell.angle_alpha   90.00
_cell.angle_beta   90.00
_cell.angle_gamma   90.00
#
_symmetry.space_group_name_H-M   'P 1'
#
loop_
_entity.id
_entity.type
_entity.pdbx_description
1 polymer ?
#
loop_
_entity_poly.entity_id
_entity_poly.type
_entity_poly.pdbx_seq_one_letter_code
_entity_poly.pdbx_strand_id
1 'polypeptide(L)'
;MQVCALRVTERARARILKAGGEILTFDELAVKAPKGKGTVLMQGPRNAREACRHFGPAPGVPHSHTKPYVRSKGRKFERARGRRKSRGYKA
;
A
#
# COMPACT_ATOMS: atom_id res chain seq x y z
N MET A 1 11.84 -1.27 21.53
CA MET A 1 10.90 -0.56 20.63
C MET A 1 9.49 -0.75 21.16
N GLN A 2 8.74 0.33 21.41
CA GLN A 2 7.35 0.25 21.88
C GLN A 2 6.40 0.53 20.71
N VAL A 3 5.41 -0.34 20.51
CA VAL A 3 4.44 -0.21 19.41
C VAL A 3 3.03 -0.32 19.96
N CYS A 4 2.20 0.70 19.72
CA CYS A 4 0.77 0.63 19.96
C CYS A 4 0.03 0.38 18.65
N ALA A 5 -0.87 -0.62 18.61
CA ALA A 5 -1.68 -0.91 17.43
C ALA A 5 -2.98 -1.63 17.80
N LEU A 6 -4.01 -1.50 16.96
CA LEU A 6 -5.28 -2.23 17.13
C LEU A 6 -5.11 -3.74 16.92
N ARG A 7 -4.29 -4.13 15.94
CA ARG A 7 -4.03 -5.53 15.59
C ARG A 7 -2.58 -5.69 15.20
N VAL A 8 -1.95 -6.75 15.69
CA VAL A 8 -0.58 -7.14 15.34
C VAL A 8 -0.60 -8.60 14.93
N THR A 9 -0.02 -8.91 13.77
CA THR A 9 0.10 -10.30 13.31
C THR A 9 1.06 -11.08 14.19
N GLU A 10 0.85 -12.38 14.36
CA GLU A 10 1.67 -13.23 15.24
C GLU A 10 3.16 -13.18 14.89
N ARG A 11 3.48 -13.20 13.59
CA ARG A 11 4.88 -13.09 13.12
C ARG A 11 5.50 -11.73 13.48
N ALA A 12 4.75 -10.64 13.39
CA ALA A 12 5.24 -9.33 13.79
C ALA A 12 5.42 -9.26 15.32
N ARG A 13 4.46 -9.79 16.08
CA ARG A 13 4.53 -9.89 17.54
C ARG A 13 5.78 -10.63 18.00
N ALA A 14 6.04 -11.81 17.45
CA ALA A 14 7.22 -12.61 17.77
C ALA A 14 8.53 -11.86 17.50
N ARG A 15 8.61 -11.12 16.39
CA ARG A 15 9.80 -10.31 16.04
C ARG A 15 10.01 -9.14 16.99
N ILE A 16 8.95 -8.44 17.38
CA ILE A 16 9.02 -7.30 18.30
C ILE A 16 9.49 -7.77 19.68
N LEU A 17 8.87 -8.82 20.22
CA LEU A 17 9.24 -9.37 21.52
C LEU A 17 10.66 -9.96 21.53
N LYS A 18 11.06 -10.66 20.45
CA LYS A 18 12.42 -11.17 20.30
C LYS A 18 13.48 -10.06 20.33
N ALA A 19 13.14 -8.86 19.86
CA ALA A 19 14.01 -7.69 19.91
C ALA A 19 13.94 -6.91 21.24
N GLY A 20 13.28 -7.46 22.27
CA GLY A 20 13.06 -6.77 23.55
C GLY A 20 12.09 -5.59 23.45
N GLY A 21 11.23 -5.57 22.44
CA GLY A 21 10.18 -4.57 22.27
C GLY A 21 8.92 -4.89 23.06
N GLU A 22 8.06 -3.88 23.21
CA GLU A 22 6.77 -3.97 23.89
C GLU A 22 5.64 -3.66 22.90
N ILE A 23 4.51 -4.35 23.05
CA ILE A 23 3.32 -4.12 22.23
C ILE A 23 2.20 -3.70 23.16
N LEU A 24 1.64 -2.52 22.89
CA LEU A 24 0.61 -1.89 23.71
C LEU A 24 -0.74 -1.91 23.00
N THR A 25 -1.80 -1.98 23.78
CA THR A 25 -3.16 -1.63 23.34
C THR A 25 -3.40 -0.12 23.47
N PHE A 26 -4.47 0.37 22.85
CA PHE A 26 -4.79 1.80 22.92
C PHE A 26 -5.29 2.25 24.30
N ASP A 27 -5.95 1.38 25.05
CA ASP A 27 -6.33 1.62 26.44
C ASP A 27 -5.09 1.72 27.35
N GLU A 28 -4.12 0.81 27.21
CA GLU A 28 -2.84 0.89 27.92
C GLU A 28 -2.05 2.17 27.56
N LEU A 29 -2.05 2.53 26.27
CA LEU A 29 -1.40 3.77 25.82
C LEU A 29 -2.09 5.01 26.42
N ALA A 30 -3.42 5.03 26.49
CA ALA A 30 -4.16 6.15 27.04
C ALA A 30 -3.87 6.35 28.54
N VAL A 31 -3.67 5.27 29.29
CA VAL A 31 -3.26 5.34 30.70
C VAL A 31 -1.80 5.80 30.83
N LYS A 32 -0.88 5.25 30.03
CA LYS A 32 0.56 5.59 30.09
C LYS A 32 0.87 7.01 29.62
N ALA A 33 0.21 7.47 28.55
CA ALA A 33 0.48 8.74 27.90
C ALA A 33 -0.83 9.47 27.53
N PRO A 34 -1.63 9.91 28.51
CA PRO A 34 -2.95 10.52 28.27
C PRO A 34 -2.87 11.81 27.44
N LYS A 35 -1.74 12.53 27.52
CA LYS A 35 -1.48 13.74 26.73
C LYS A 35 -0.73 13.46 25.40
N GLY A 36 -0.37 12.21 25.12
CA GLY A 36 0.42 11.83 23.94
C GLY A 36 1.86 12.36 23.90
N LYS A 37 2.42 12.84 25.02
CA LYS A 37 3.81 13.32 25.06
C LYS A 37 4.77 12.16 24.80
N GLY A 38 5.71 12.36 23.88
CA GLY A 38 6.70 11.33 23.51
C GLY A 38 6.15 10.21 22.60
N THR A 39 4.94 10.36 22.05
CA THR A 39 4.41 9.42 21.05
C THR A 39 4.49 10.00 19.64
N VAL A 40 4.52 9.12 18.64
CA VAL A 40 4.52 9.49 17.22
C VAL A 40 3.37 8.77 16.53
N LEU A 41 2.48 9.53 15.87
CA LEU A 41 1.40 8.97 15.08
C LEU A 41 1.92 8.55 13.71
N MET A 42 1.68 7.28 13.36
CA MET A 42 2.08 6.71 12.08
C MET A 42 0.86 6.29 11.26
N GLN A 43 0.90 6.51 9.95
CA GLN A 43 -0.15 6.08 9.03
C GLN A 43 0.43 5.20 7.90
N GLY A 44 -0.26 4.10 7.60
CA GLY A 44 0.08 3.24 6.47
C GLY A 44 -0.21 3.89 5.10
N PRO A 45 0.38 3.36 4.02
CA PRO A 45 0.21 3.91 2.67
C PRO A 45 -1.23 3.76 2.17
N ARG A 46 -1.90 4.89 1.88
CA ARG A 46 -3.31 4.92 1.42
C ARG A 46 -3.50 4.38 0.00
N ASN A 47 -2.50 4.56 -0.87
CA ASN A 47 -2.59 4.27 -2.30
C ASN A 47 -1.91 2.96 -2.72
N ALA A 48 -1.50 2.12 -1.77
CA ALA A 48 -0.87 0.83 -2.07
C ALA A 48 -1.88 -0.23 -2.58
N ARG A 49 -3.18 0.02 -2.44
CA ARG A 49 -4.25 -0.88 -2.89
C ARG A 49 -4.26 -1.01 -4.41
N GLU A 50 -4.45 -2.23 -4.92
CA GLU A 50 -4.48 -2.50 -6.36
C GLU A 50 -5.52 -1.67 -7.11
N ALA A 51 -6.70 -1.43 -6.51
CA ALA A 51 -7.72 -0.55 -7.07
C ALA A 51 -7.22 0.86 -7.37
N CYS A 52 -6.34 1.42 -6.52
CA CYS A 52 -5.81 2.77 -6.72
C CYS A 52 -4.91 2.87 -7.97
N ARG A 53 -4.35 1.75 -8.45
CA ARG A 53 -3.55 1.72 -9.68
C ARG A 53 -4.39 1.84 -10.94
N HIS A 54 -5.69 1.60 -10.84
CA HIS A 54 -6.65 1.74 -11.92
C HIS A 54 -7.28 3.14 -11.97
N PHE A 55 -6.94 4.02 -11.02
CA PHE A 55 -7.38 5.41 -11.00
C PHE A 55 -6.42 6.30 -11.78
N GLY A 56 -6.91 7.47 -12.21
CA GLY A 56 -6.15 8.46 -12.97
C GLY A 56 -6.57 8.54 -14.44
N PRO A 57 -5.75 9.16 -15.29
CA PRO A 57 -6.04 9.33 -16.71
C PRO A 57 -6.31 8.00 -17.41
N ALA A 58 -7.21 8.00 -18.40
CA ALA A 58 -7.64 6.78 -19.08
C ALA A 58 -6.45 5.95 -19.63
N PRO A 59 -6.46 4.61 -19.53
CA PRO A 59 -5.36 3.80 -20.04
C PRO A 59 -5.19 3.98 -21.55
N GLY A 60 -3.99 4.42 -21.98
CA GLY A 60 -3.70 4.63 -23.40
C GLY A 60 -3.85 6.08 -23.88
N VAL A 61 -4.01 7.04 -22.97
CA VAL A 61 -3.72 8.46 -23.25
C VAL A 61 -2.25 8.77 -22.93
N PRO A 62 -1.64 9.77 -23.61
CA PRO A 62 -0.27 10.18 -23.33
C PRO A 62 0.00 10.42 -21.85
N HIS A 63 1.16 9.99 -21.36
CA HIS A 63 1.60 10.10 -19.96
C HIS A 63 0.74 9.36 -18.92
N SER A 64 -0.20 8.50 -19.34
CA SER A 64 -0.95 7.66 -18.42
C SER A 64 -0.16 6.43 -17.99
N HIS A 65 -0.02 6.26 -16.68
CA HIS A 65 0.50 5.05 -16.04
C HIS A 65 -0.61 4.18 -15.41
N THR A 66 -1.87 4.52 -15.67
CA THR A 66 -3.04 3.83 -15.14
C THR A 66 -3.07 2.39 -15.66
N LYS A 67 -3.17 1.44 -14.74
CA LYS A 67 -3.28 0.02 -15.06
C LYS A 67 -4.63 -0.23 -15.75
N PRO A 68 -4.69 -0.83 -16.96
CA PRO A 68 -5.97 -1.21 -17.56
C PRO A 68 -6.61 -2.38 -16.82
N TYR A 69 -7.94 -2.42 -16.80
CA TYR A 69 -8.70 -3.61 -16.40
C TYR A 69 -8.69 -4.61 -17.55
N VAL A 70 -7.92 -5.68 -17.39
CA VAL A 70 -7.76 -6.74 -18.40
C VAL A 70 -8.36 -8.03 -17.88
N ARG A 71 -9.03 -8.80 -18.75
CA ARG A 71 -9.60 -10.11 -18.37
C ARG A 71 -8.53 -11.13 -18.01
N SER A 72 -7.37 -11.05 -18.68
CA SER A 72 -6.23 -11.93 -18.44
C SER A 72 -4.92 -11.19 -18.75
N LYS A 73 -3.83 -11.67 -18.18
CA LYS A 73 -2.48 -11.17 -18.46
C LYS A 73 -1.80 -12.08 -19.47
N GLY A 74 -1.21 -11.51 -20.52
CA GLY A 74 -0.39 -12.25 -21.46
C GLY A 74 0.01 -11.45 -22.69
N ARG A 75 0.89 -12.02 -23.53
CA ARG A 75 1.37 -11.37 -24.76
C ARG A 75 0.24 -11.00 -25.72
N LYS A 76 -0.84 -11.79 -25.76
CA LYS A 76 -1.98 -11.63 -26.67
C LYS A 76 -3.08 -10.69 -26.15
N PHE A 77 -2.99 -10.21 -24.91
CA PHE A 77 -4.07 -9.42 -24.27
C PHE A 77 -3.65 -7.97 -24.09
N GLU A 78 -4.24 -7.06 -24.86
CA GLU A 78 -4.11 -5.59 -24.71
C GLU A 78 -2.67 -5.04 -24.69
N ARG A 79 -1.73 -5.65 -25.45
CA ARG A 79 -0.33 -5.19 -25.60
C ARG A 79 0.06 -4.69 -27.00
N ALA A 80 -0.90 -4.61 -27.94
CA ALA A 80 -0.62 -4.32 -29.35
C ALA A 80 -0.81 -2.84 -29.72
N ARG A 81 -1.91 -2.47 -30.36
CA ARG A 81 -2.16 -1.08 -30.82
C ARG A 81 -2.23 -0.13 -29.62
N GLY A 82 -1.62 1.04 -29.72
CA GLY A 82 -1.62 2.07 -28.67
C GLY A 82 -0.64 1.82 -27.50
N ARG A 83 -0.04 0.63 -27.38
CA ARG A 83 0.92 0.29 -26.32
C ARG A 83 2.38 0.22 -26.78
N ARG A 84 2.63 0.11 -28.09
CA ARG A 84 3.98 0.02 -28.67
C ARG A 84 4.06 0.71 -30.02
N LYS A 85 5.23 1.29 -30.32
CA LYS A 85 5.46 2.08 -31.54
C LYS A 85 5.23 1.28 -32.83
N SER A 86 5.51 -0.02 -32.83
CA SER A 86 5.43 -0.87 -34.02
C SER A 86 4.02 -1.25 -34.48
N ARG A 87 2.96 -0.84 -33.77
CA ARG A 87 1.56 -1.16 -34.11
C ARG A 87 0.69 0.09 -34.07
N GLY A 88 0.83 0.94 -35.10
CA GLY A 88 0.04 2.16 -35.29
C GLY A 88 0.61 3.36 -34.56
N TYR A 89 0.48 3.39 -33.23
CA TYR A 89 1.01 4.46 -32.38
C TYR A 89 1.31 3.95 -30.96
N LYS A 90 2.03 4.75 -30.18
CA LYS A 90 2.28 4.52 -28.76
C LYS A 90 1.83 5.75 -27.99
N ALA A 91 0.86 5.56 -27.10
CA ALA A 91 0.53 6.53 -26.07
C ALA A 91 1.58 6.55 -24.95
#